data_AF-A0AAW1MB95-F1
#
_entry.id   AF-A0AAW1MB95-F1
#
_cell.length_a   1.000
_cell.length_b   1.000
_cell.length_c   1.000
_cell.angle_alpha   90.00
_cell.angle_beta   90.00
_cell.angle_gamma   90.00
#
_symmetry.space_group_name_H-M   'P 1'
#
loop_
_entity.id
_entity.type
_entity.pdbx_description
1 polymer ?
#
loop_
_entity_poly.entity_id
_entity_poly.type
_entity_poly.pdbx_seq_one_letter_code
_entity_poly.pdbx_strand_id
1 'polypeptide(L)'
;MLKIILRGILGPVEEEEGKRNLMNHEIQEINDGSDIVEFVKGKRNLMNHEIQEINDGSDIVEFVKSQRLEWWGHIQRMEENQNPKIINKWGPNITRRKGRPKNRWTQNIREDQKHTHSSKVSKDNKQKLATGE
;
A
#
# COMPACT_ATOMS: atom_id res chain seq x y z
N MET A 1 14.07 -19.44 -12.96
CA MET A 1 14.09 -18.02 -12.58
C MET A 1 14.00 -17.77 -11.08
N LEU A 2 13.04 -18.36 -10.34
CA LEU A 2 12.91 -18.17 -8.89
C LEU A 2 14.20 -18.43 -8.10
N LYS A 3 14.90 -19.53 -8.41
CA LYS A 3 16.15 -19.94 -7.75
C LYS A 3 17.30 -18.92 -7.91
N ILE A 4 17.34 -18.19 -9.04
CA ILE A 4 18.35 -17.14 -9.29
C ILE A 4 18.05 -15.90 -8.45
N ILE A 5 16.78 -15.53 -8.36
CA ILE A 5 16.32 -14.38 -7.54
C ILE A 5 16.57 -14.67 -6.06
N LEU A 6 16.23 -15.88 -5.58
CA LEU A 6 16.41 -16.27 -4.19
C LEU A 6 17.88 -16.28 -3.75
N ARG A 7 18.81 -16.73 -4.62
CA ARG A 7 20.25 -16.64 -4.36
C ARG A 7 20.74 -15.20 -4.21
N GLY A 8 20.15 -14.26 -4.97
CA GLY A 8 20.47 -12.84 -4.85
C GLY A 8 19.97 -12.20 -3.56
N ILE A 9 18.90 -12.73 -2.96
CA ILE A 9 18.31 -12.23 -1.70
C ILE A 9 19.04 -12.82 -0.48
N LEU A 10 19.29 -14.13 -0.47
CA LEU A 10 19.88 -14.83 0.68
C LEU A 10 21.42 -14.70 0.76
N GLY A 11 22.09 -14.41 -0.35
CA GLY A 11 23.55 -14.25 -0.39
C GLY A 11 24.32 -15.55 -0.10
N PRO A 12 25.68 -15.49 -0.13
CA PRO A 12 26.52 -16.61 0.26
C PRO A 12 26.57 -16.78 1.79
N VAL A 13 26.65 -18.03 2.26
CA VAL A 13 26.77 -18.38 3.68
C VAL A 13 28.24 -18.27 4.09
N GLU A 14 28.50 -17.65 5.24
CA GLU A 14 29.84 -17.59 5.85
C GLU A 14 30.07 -18.85 6.71
N GLU A 15 31.14 -19.58 6.40
CA GLU A 15 31.64 -20.72 7.19
C GLU A 15 33.07 -20.46 7.63
N GLU A 16 33.60 -21.27 8.56
CA GLU A 16 34.94 -21.09 9.12
C GLU A 16 36.06 -21.10 8.05
N GLU A 17 35.84 -21.79 6.93
CA GLU A 17 36.80 -21.87 5.81
C GLU A 17 36.51 -20.87 4.67
N GLY A 18 35.47 -20.04 4.79
CA GLY A 18 35.14 -18.98 3.81
C GLY A 18 33.67 -18.92 3.39
N LYS A 19 33.40 -18.22 2.29
CA LYS A 19 32.03 -18.00 1.78
C LYS A 19 31.62 -19.06 0.78
N ARG A 20 30.55 -19.81 1.06
CA ARG A 20 29.97 -20.79 0.13
C ARG A 20 28.61 -20.37 -0.40
N ASN A 21 28.31 -20.79 -1.62
CA ASN A 21 26.98 -20.61 -2.21
C ASN A 21 26.04 -21.71 -1.69
N LEU A 22 24.82 -21.34 -1.28
CA LEU A 22 23.78 -22.32 -0.95
C LEU A 22 23.43 -23.20 -2.16
N MET A 23 23.35 -24.50 -1.91
CA MET A 23 22.91 -25.49 -2.88
C MET A 23 21.39 -25.42 -3.09
N ASN A 24 20.92 -25.99 -4.21
CA ASN A 24 19.51 -25.92 -4.57
C ASN A 24 18.56 -26.63 -3.59
N HIS A 25 19.02 -27.69 -2.91
CA HIS A 25 18.23 -28.42 -1.93
C HIS A 25 18.19 -27.68 -0.59
N GLU A 26 19.30 -27.06 -0.15
CA GLU A 26 19.34 -26.18 1.03
C GLU A 26 18.42 -24.95 0.86
N ILE A 27 18.39 -24.36 -0.34
CA ILE A 27 17.44 -23.28 -0.68
C ILE A 27 15.99 -23.79 -0.61
N GLN A 28 15.74 -25.04 -0.96
CA GLN A 28 14.40 -25.63 -0.88
C GLN A 28 14.01 -25.85 0.59
N GLU A 29 14.88 -26.43 1.41
CA GLU A 29 14.63 -26.65 2.84
C GLU A 29 14.39 -25.34 3.61
N ILE A 30 15.09 -24.26 3.28
CA ILE A 30 14.85 -22.92 3.87
C ILE A 30 13.51 -22.33 3.43
N ASN A 31 13.16 -22.48 2.15
CA ASN A 31 11.88 -21.99 1.62
C ASN A 31 10.68 -22.85 2.05
N ASP A 32 10.90 -24.14 2.25
CA ASP A 32 9.92 -25.13 2.71
C ASP A 32 9.88 -25.20 4.25
N GLY A 33 10.77 -24.45 4.92
CA GLY A 33 10.77 -24.25 6.36
C GLY A 33 9.45 -23.65 6.82
N SER A 34 8.92 -24.20 7.92
CA SER A 34 7.57 -23.88 8.42
C SER A 34 7.31 -22.38 8.44
N ASP A 35 8.24 -21.57 8.96
CA ASP A 35 8.05 -20.13 9.14
C ASP A 35 7.69 -19.34 7.88
N ILE A 36 8.36 -19.56 6.74
CA ILE A 36 8.07 -18.78 5.51
C ILE A 36 6.78 -19.28 4.87
N VAL A 37 6.61 -20.59 4.79
CA VAL A 37 5.40 -21.19 4.20
C VAL A 37 4.18 -20.90 5.06
N GLU A 38 4.30 -20.90 6.39
CA GLU A 38 3.25 -20.61 7.37
C GLU A 38 2.96 -19.10 7.43
N PHE A 39 3.96 -18.23 7.28
CA PHE A 39 3.77 -16.78 7.10
C PHE A 39 3.04 -16.46 5.79
N VAL A 40 3.42 -17.10 4.68
CA VAL A 40 2.82 -16.86 3.36
C VAL A 40 1.45 -17.55 3.22
N LYS A 41 1.27 -18.78 3.72
CA LYS A 41 -0.04 -19.46 3.83
C LYS A 41 -0.95 -18.80 4.86
N GLY A 42 -0.38 -18.15 5.88
CA GLY A 42 -1.08 -17.33 6.87
C GLY A 42 -1.70 -16.07 6.27
N LYS A 43 -1.17 -15.57 5.15
CA LYS A 43 -1.89 -14.62 4.28
C LYS A 43 -2.88 -15.34 3.37
N ARG A 44 -3.90 -15.91 4.01
CA ARG A 44 -5.19 -16.24 3.41
C ARG A 44 -5.74 -15.04 2.62
N ASN A 45 -6.41 -15.30 1.48
CA ASN A 45 -7.27 -14.30 0.86
C ASN A 45 -8.40 -13.96 1.84
N LEU A 46 -8.28 -12.84 2.55
CA LEU A 46 -9.32 -12.36 3.46
C LEU A 46 -10.57 -12.03 2.65
N MET A 47 -11.72 -12.53 3.09
CA MET A 47 -13.00 -12.16 2.53
C MET A 47 -13.38 -10.74 2.95
N ASN A 48 -14.22 -10.08 2.17
CA ASN A 48 -14.60 -8.68 2.41
C ASN A 48 -15.17 -8.43 3.82
N HIS A 49 -15.91 -9.38 4.39
CA HIS A 49 -16.47 -9.24 5.74
C HIS A 49 -15.37 -9.23 6.83
N GLU A 50 -14.30 -9.98 6.62
CA GLU A 50 -13.18 -10.09 7.57
C GLU A 50 -12.28 -8.86 7.47
N ILE A 51 -12.13 -8.32 6.25
CA ILE A 51 -11.49 -7.02 6.03
C ILE A 51 -12.30 -5.91 6.72
N GLN A 52 -13.63 -5.98 6.67
CA GLN A 52 -14.50 -5.05 7.38
C GLN A 52 -14.37 -5.19 8.89
N GLU A 53 -14.35 -6.41 9.44
CA GLU A 53 -14.11 -6.64 10.88
C GLU A 53 -12.77 -6.07 11.35
N ILE A 54 -11.70 -6.26 10.57
CA ILE A 54 -10.37 -5.67 10.86
C ILE A 54 -10.40 -4.13 10.80
N ASN A 55 -11.27 -3.58 9.96
CA ASN A 55 -11.40 -2.14 9.74
C ASN A 55 -12.57 -1.54 10.56
N ASP A 56 -12.95 -2.16 11.68
CA ASP A 56 -14.02 -1.72 12.58
C ASP A 56 -15.36 -1.45 11.87
N GLY A 57 -15.71 -2.29 10.90
CA GLY A 57 -16.92 -2.16 10.08
C GLY A 57 -16.86 -1.07 9.00
N SER A 58 -15.73 -0.37 8.85
CA SER A 58 -15.54 0.64 7.81
C SER A 58 -15.21 0.01 6.47
N ASP A 59 -15.69 0.61 5.37
CA ASP A 59 -15.28 0.19 4.03
C ASP A 59 -13.77 0.46 3.85
N ILE A 60 -13.03 -0.59 3.50
CA ILE A 60 -11.58 -0.52 3.24
C ILE A 60 -11.24 0.51 2.17
N VAL A 61 -12.13 0.70 1.19
CA VAL A 61 -11.94 1.70 0.15
C VAL A 61 -12.03 3.11 0.75
N GLU A 62 -12.98 3.36 1.65
CA GLU A 62 -13.09 4.64 2.36
C GLU A 62 -11.89 4.88 3.29
N PHE A 63 -11.43 3.85 4.00
CA PHE A 63 -10.23 3.95 4.84
C PHE A 63 -8.97 4.28 4.02
N VAL A 64 -8.75 3.60 2.90
CA VAL A 64 -7.61 3.90 2.02
C VAL A 64 -7.69 5.32 1.44
N LYS A 65 -8.91 5.81 1.16
CA LYS A 65 -9.14 7.20 0.74
C LYS A 65 -8.82 8.18 1.88
N SER A 66 -9.23 7.91 3.12
CA SER A 66 -8.95 8.79 4.27
C SER A 66 -7.46 8.90 4.55
N GLN A 67 -6.74 7.77 4.59
CA GLN A 67 -5.28 7.76 4.81
C GLN A 67 -4.55 8.55 3.71
N ARG A 68 -4.99 8.43 2.47
CA ARG A 68 -4.41 9.17 1.35
C ARG A 68 -4.63 10.68 1.48
N LEU A 69 -5.80 11.12 1.94
CA LEU A 69 -6.09 12.52 2.20
C LEU A 69 -5.32 13.06 3.41
N GLU A 70 -5.17 12.26 4.46
CA GLU A 70 -4.38 12.61 5.65
C GLU A 70 -2.91 12.87 5.26
N TRP A 71 -2.31 11.94 4.52
CA TRP A 71 -0.93 12.07 4.07
C TRP A 71 -0.75 13.25 3.10
N TRP A 72 -1.72 13.51 2.24
CA TRP A 72 -1.73 14.73 1.42
C TRP A 72 -1.76 15.99 2.28
N GLY A 73 -2.61 16.03 3.31
CA GLY A 73 -2.69 17.15 4.25
C GLY A 73 -1.37 17.35 5.00
N HIS A 74 -0.72 16.27 5.41
CA HIS A 74 0.61 16.31 6.00
C HIS A 74 1.64 16.95 5.06
N ILE A 75 1.71 16.49 3.80
CA ILE A 75 2.57 17.11 2.78
C ILE A 75 2.21 18.58 2.56
N GLN A 76 0.93 18.98 2.65
CA GLN A 76 0.58 20.40 2.51
C GLN A 76 1.11 21.27 3.64
N ARG A 77 1.21 20.75 4.87
CA ARG A 77 1.74 21.47 6.04
C ARG A 77 3.27 21.43 6.15
N MET A 78 3.95 20.59 5.37
CA MET A 78 5.41 20.54 5.32
C MET A 78 6.00 21.82 4.69
N GLU A 79 7.17 22.20 5.20
CA GLU A 79 8.01 23.28 4.67
C GLU A 79 8.38 23.05 3.20
N GLU A 80 8.59 24.15 2.46
CA GLU A 80 8.79 24.11 1.01
C GLU A 80 10.10 23.47 0.56
N ASN A 81 11.11 23.46 1.44
CA ASN A 81 12.39 22.81 1.20
C ASN A 81 12.39 21.29 1.46
N GLN A 82 11.28 20.74 1.95
CA GLN A 82 11.19 19.31 2.26
C GLN A 82 10.98 18.48 0.99
N ASN A 83 11.73 17.40 0.85
CA ASN A 83 11.68 16.51 -0.31
C ASN A 83 10.25 16.07 -0.69
N PRO A 84 9.36 15.66 0.23
CA PRO A 84 7.99 15.29 -0.13
C PRO A 84 7.18 16.43 -0.77
N LYS A 85 7.35 17.67 -0.27
CA LYS A 85 6.68 18.86 -0.81
C LYS A 85 7.20 19.20 -2.21
N ILE A 86 8.52 19.17 -2.38
CA ILE A 86 9.20 19.40 -3.68
C ILE A 86 8.74 18.37 -4.71
N ILE A 87 8.80 17.07 -4.37
CA ILE A 87 8.41 15.98 -5.26
C ILE A 87 6.92 16.08 -5.63
N ASN A 88 6.06 16.43 -4.68
CA ASN A 88 4.63 16.60 -4.94
C ASN A 88 4.35 17.75 -5.93
N LYS A 89 5.15 18.82 -5.90
CA LYS A 89 5.07 19.92 -6.88
C LYS A 89 5.72 19.57 -8.22
N TRP A 90 6.67 18.64 -8.22
CA TRP A 90 7.44 18.31 -9.40
C TRP A 90 6.60 17.55 -10.44
N GLY A 91 6.43 18.15 -11.61
CA GLY A 91 5.78 17.58 -12.77
C GLY A 91 6.81 17.18 -13.82
N PRO A 92 7.36 15.95 -13.82
CA PRO A 92 8.28 15.53 -14.86
C PRO A 92 7.55 15.46 -16.21
N ASN A 93 8.10 16.13 -17.23
CA ASN A 93 7.67 16.06 -18.62
C ASN A 93 8.17 14.76 -19.28
N ILE A 94 7.75 13.61 -18.74
CA ILE A 94 8.16 12.29 -19.20
C ILE A 94 6.93 11.50 -19.67
N THR A 95 7.05 10.84 -20.81
CA THR A 95 6.03 9.92 -21.32
C THR A 95 5.88 8.71 -20.40
N ARG A 96 4.63 8.38 -20.03
CA ARG A 96 4.36 7.26 -19.12
C ARG A 96 4.62 5.92 -19.81
N ARG A 97 5.32 5.03 -19.12
CA ARG A 97 5.51 3.64 -19.56
C ARG A 97 4.16 2.91 -19.65
N LYS A 98 4.04 2.01 -20.64
CA LYS A 98 2.88 1.13 -20.80
C LYS A 98 2.65 0.30 -19.54
N GLY A 99 1.38 0.10 -19.17
CA GLY A 99 0.97 -0.65 -17.98
C GLY A 99 0.91 0.15 -16.67
N ARG A 100 1.38 1.40 -16.63
CA ARG A 100 1.21 2.24 -15.44
C ARG A 100 -0.27 2.59 -15.25
N PRO A 101 -0.81 2.59 -14.02
CA PRO A 101 -2.18 3.02 -13.77
C PRO A 101 -2.50 4.37 -14.43
N LYS A 102 -3.73 4.52 -14.95
CA LYS A 102 -4.15 5.73 -15.68
C LYS A 102 -4.01 6.98 -14.80
N ASN A 103 -4.54 6.93 -13.59
CA ASN A 103 -4.54 8.09 -12.68
C ASN A 103 -3.15 8.31 -12.05
N ARG A 104 -2.86 9.58 -11.72
CA ARG A 104 -1.72 9.95 -10.87
C ARG A 104 -2.20 10.04 -9.42
N TRP A 105 -1.27 9.97 -8.47
CA TRP A 105 -1.58 10.16 -7.06
C TRP A 105 -2.34 11.48 -6.80
N THR A 106 -1.88 12.59 -7.40
CA THR A 106 -2.58 13.89 -7.31
C THR A 106 -3.97 13.89 -7.91
N GLN A 107 -4.23 13.08 -8.94
CA GLN A 107 -5.56 12.93 -9.52
C GLN A 107 -6.48 12.13 -8.59
N ASN A 108 -5.97 11.03 -8.02
CA ASN A 108 -6.72 10.25 -7.03
C ASN A 108 -7.10 11.11 -5.82
N ILE A 109 -6.20 11.95 -5.31
CA ILE A 109 -6.50 12.89 -4.22
C ILE A 109 -7.67 13.81 -4.58
N ARG A 110 -7.70 14.38 -5.80
CA ARG A 110 -8.81 15.24 -6.25
C ARG A 110 -10.13 14.47 -6.33
N GLU A 111 -10.09 13.22 -6.76
CA GLU A 111 -11.26 12.34 -6.82
C GLU A 111 -11.77 12.00 -5.42
N ASP A 112 -10.87 11.76 -4.47
CA ASP A 112 -11.20 11.49 -3.06
C ASP A 112 -11.81 12.69 -2.38
N GLN A 113 -11.23 13.89 -2.58
CA GLN A 113 -11.75 15.14 -2.04
C GLN A 113 -13.21 15.36 -2.49
N LYS A 114 -13.53 15.10 -3.77
CA LYS A 114 -14.90 15.19 -4.28
C LYS A 114 -15.85 14.21 -3.59
N HIS A 115 -15.41 12.96 -3.40
CA HIS A 115 -16.20 11.95 -2.69
C HIS A 115 -16.49 12.35 -1.25
N THR A 116 -15.47 12.81 -0.51
CA THR A 116 -15.65 13.21 0.89
C THR A 116 -16.62 14.38 1.05
N HIS A 117 -16.59 15.37 0.14
CA HIS A 117 -17.54 16.49 0.17
C HIS A 117 -18.98 16.02 -0.10
N SER A 118 -19.17 15.15 -1.09
CA SER A 118 -20.50 14.60 -1.43
C SER A 118 -21.08 13.73 -0.30
N SER A 119 -20.25 12.90 0.34
CA SER A 119 -20.67 12.03 1.45
C SER A 119 -21.05 12.80 2.71
N LYS A 120 -20.37 13.92 3.02
CA LYS A 120 -20.72 14.80 4.16
C LYS A 120 -22.05 15.49 3.94
N VAL A 121 -22.22 16.15 2.79
CA VAL A 121 -23.50 16.79 2.39
C VAL A 121 -24.67 15.81 2.47
N SER A 122 -24.46 14.56 2.06
CA SER A 122 -25.50 13.52 2.12
C SER A 122 -25.86 13.08 3.55
N LYS A 123 -24.87 13.02 4.46
CA LYS A 123 -25.10 12.67 5.89
C LYS A 123 -25.79 13.82 6.62
N ASP A 124 -25.38 15.06 6.37
CA ASP A 124 -25.97 16.25 6.96
C ASP A 124 -27.43 16.43 6.52
N ASN A 125 -27.74 16.19 5.24
CA ASN A 125 -29.11 16.22 4.73
C ASN A 125 -30.00 15.12 5.34
N LYS A 126 -29.46 13.91 5.55
CA LYS A 126 -30.19 12.82 6.24
C LYS A 126 -30.46 13.14 7.71
N GLN A 127 -29.52 13.79 8.39
CA GLN A 127 -29.72 14.23 9.77
C GLN A 127 -30.78 15.34 9.85
N LYS A 128 -30.75 16.35 8.96
CA LYS A 128 -31.77 17.41 8.92
C LYS A 128 -33.19 16.87 8.68
N LEU A 129 -33.35 15.93 7.74
CA LEU A 129 -34.62 15.25 7.49
C LEU A 129 -35.12 14.41 8.70
N ALA A 130 -34.20 13.91 9.54
CA ALA A 130 -34.55 13.16 10.75
C ALA A 130 -34.88 14.06 11.95
N THR A 131 -34.38 15.30 11.97
CA THR A 131 -34.64 16.29 13.04
C THR A 131 -35.84 17.20 12.74
N GLY A 132 -36.41 17.14 11.53
CA GLY A 132 -37.67 17.81 11.20
C GLY A 132 -37.57 19.32 10.98
N GLU A 133 -36.43 19.81 10.47
CA GLU A 133 -36.32 21.16 9.87
C GLU A 133 -36.52 21.12 8.35
#